data_AF-A0A8H7VWG1-F1
#
_entry.id   AF-A0A8H7VWG1-F1
#
_cell.length_a   1.000
_cell.length_b   1.000
_cell.length_c   1.000
_cell.angle_alpha   90.00
_cell.angle_beta   90.00
_cell.angle_gamma   90.00
#
_symmetry.space_group_name_H-M   'P 1'
#
loop_
_entity.id
_entity.type
_entity.pdbx_description
1 polymer ?
#
loop_
_entity_poly.entity_id
_entity_poly.type
_entity_poly.pdbx_seq_one_letter_code
_entity_poly.pdbx_strand_id
1 'polypeptide(L)'
;MLTTTDEINIHRLLTSCENKLKQQPIDIWTASEKRKFATYVKYLATLQAKTRSSNTLPYSSRIDQLTRAVAIHTMHVDVEKGVAEAKLVKKKHLEELKQLEASDPEWLLELKKQDEQAALEEAIRKKETSNIEHVLQHHRQMHDELTTDLGRMAKQLKLNSQAFGDTLSKDDIVLKEAQEAVENNLHTMARERKRLDEHYSKSWGTSFMTMGVVLFVCIMFLLVFFTIKFLPKA
;
A
#
# COMPACT_ATOMS: atom_id res chain seq x y z
N MET A 1 -38.19 -13.95 -2.64
CA MET A 1 -38.08 -13.81 -4.11
C MET A 1 -36.68 -13.32 -4.42
N LEU A 2 -35.80 -14.18 -4.93
CA LEU A 2 -34.53 -13.71 -5.46
C LEU A 2 -34.81 -13.08 -6.82
N THR A 3 -34.60 -11.78 -6.88
CA THR A 3 -34.94 -10.92 -8.01
C THR A 3 -33.99 -11.19 -9.18
N THR A 4 -34.53 -11.44 -10.38
CA THR A 4 -33.83 -11.44 -11.68
C THR A 4 -32.74 -10.36 -11.81
N THR A 5 -32.94 -9.22 -11.15
CA THR A 5 -31.96 -8.12 -11.06
C THR A 5 -30.60 -8.54 -10.49
N ASP A 6 -30.56 -9.38 -9.45
CA ASP A 6 -29.31 -9.84 -8.84
C ASP A 6 -28.54 -10.77 -9.79
N GLU A 7 -29.23 -11.62 -10.54
CA GLU A 7 -28.62 -12.47 -11.58
C GLU A 7 -28.07 -11.64 -12.74
N ILE A 8 -28.81 -10.63 -13.20
CA ILE A 8 -28.36 -9.68 -14.23
C ILE A 8 -27.12 -8.92 -13.77
N ASN A 9 -27.10 -8.49 -12.49
CA ASN A 9 -25.98 -7.77 -11.91
C ASN A 9 -24.72 -8.63 -11.80
N ILE A 10 -24.85 -9.89 -11.35
CA ILE A 10 -23.74 -10.86 -11.33
C ILE A 10 -23.19 -11.03 -12.75
N HIS A 11 -24.05 -11.22 -13.74
CA HIS A 11 -23.65 -11.41 -15.12
C HIS A 11 -22.88 -10.22 -15.70
N ARG A 12 -23.39 -9.00 -15.53
CA ARG A 12 -22.72 -7.78 -16.02
C ARG A 12 -21.37 -7.60 -15.36
N LEU A 13 -21.32 -7.75 -14.04
CA LEU A 13 -20.11 -7.53 -13.27
C LEU A 13 -19.04 -8.60 -13.58
N LEU A 14 -19.45 -9.86 -13.72
CA LEU A 14 -18.58 -10.96 -14.14
C LEU A 14 -18.00 -10.70 -15.54
N THR A 15 -18.85 -10.32 -16.49
CA THR A 15 -18.44 -10.03 -17.88
C THR A 15 -17.48 -8.84 -17.94
N SER A 16 -17.72 -7.80 -17.12
CA SER A 16 -16.84 -6.65 -16.99
C SER A 16 -15.46 -7.04 -16.44
N CYS A 17 -15.43 -7.88 -15.39
CA CYS A 17 -14.18 -8.36 -14.81
C CYS A 17 -13.36 -9.23 -15.79
N GLU A 18 -14.02 -10.11 -16.54
CA GLU A 18 -13.36 -10.96 -17.53
C GLU A 18 -12.83 -10.16 -18.73
N ASN A 19 -13.61 -9.22 -19.25
CA ASN A 19 -13.15 -8.35 -20.32
C ASN A 19 -11.96 -7.50 -19.87
N LYS A 20 -11.96 -7.05 -18.62
CA LYS A 20 -10.82 -6.30 -18.06
C LYS A 20 -9.55 -7.16 -17.99
N LEU A 21 -9.66 -8.45 -17.63
CA LEU A 21 -8.55 -9.41 -17.69
C LEU A 21 -8.04 -9.66 -19.11
N LYS A 22 -8.95 -9.71 -20.09
CA LYS A 22 -8.60 -9.93 -21.51
C LYS A 22 -7.91 -8.73 -22.13
N GLN A 23 -8.28 -7.52 -21.73
CA GLN A 23 -7.70 -6.29 -22.28
C GLN A 23 -6.31 -5.98 -21.73
N GLN A 24 -6.08 -6.21 -20.44
CA GLN A 24 -4.79 -5.94 -19.81
C GLN A 24 -4.41 -7.05 -18.83
N PRO A 25 -3.19 -7.62 -18.94
CA PRO A 25 -2.69 -8.54 -17.95
C PRO A 25 -2.53 -7.83 -16.61
N ILE A 26 -2.84 -8.54 -15.53
CA ILE A 26 -2.96 -7.99 -14.16
C ILE A 26 -1.65 -7.37 -13.66
N ASP A 27 -0.50 -7.76 -14.23
CA ASP A 27 0.81 -7.28 -13.80
C ASP A 27 1.01 -5.77 -14.02
N ILE A 28 0.41 -5.25 -15.10
CA ILE A 28 0.50 -3.83 -15.49
C ILE A 28 -0.45 -2.95 -14.66
N TRP A 29 -1.30 -3.55 -13.82
CA TRP A 29 -2.29 -2.80 -13.05
C TRP A 29 -1.64 -2.08 -11.86
N THR A 30 -2.10 -0.85 -11.61
CA THR A 30 -1.70 -0.11 -10.41
C THR A 30 -2.23 -0.78 -9.14
N ALA A 31 -1.58 -0.53 -7.99
CA ALA A 31 -2.01 -1.08 -6.69
C ALA A 31 -3.48 -0.74 -6.36
N SER A 32 -3.96 0.43 -6.81
CA SER A 32 -5.34 0.86 -6.63
C SER A 32 -6.35 0.03 -7.44
N GLU A 33 -5.98 -0.37 -8.65
CA GLU A 33 -6.81 -1.18 -9.54
C GLU A 33 -6.88 -2.63 -9.07
N LYS A 34 -5.74 -3.17 -8.63
CA LYS A 34 -5.66 -4.48 -7.97
C LYS A 34 -6.59 -4.54 -6.76
N ARG A 35 -6.62 -3.50 -5.91
CA ARG A 35 -7.56 -3.39 -4.77
C ARG A 35 -9.02 -3.33 -5.21
N LYS A 36 -9.38 -2.45 -6.15
CA LYS A 36 -10.77 -2.33 -6.64
C LYS A 36 -11.27 -3.66 -7.21
N PHE A 37 -10.42 -4.34 -7.97
CA PHE A 37 -10.73 -5.63 -8.56
C PHE A 37 -10.93 -6.73 -7.50
N ALA A 38 -10.07 -6.78 -6.47
CA ALA A 38 -10.26 -7.68 -5.33
C ALA A 38 -11.60 -7.43 -4.61
N THR A 39 -12.01 -6.17 -4.46
CA THR A 39 -13.33 -5.81 -3.90
C THR A 39 -14.48 -6.29 -4.80
N TYR A 40 -14.38 -6.13 -6.11
CA TYR A 40 -15.39 -6.62 -7.06
C TYR A 40 -15.54 -8.14 -7.00
N VAL A 41 -14.42 -8.88 -6.91
CA VAL A 41 -14.44 -10.34 -6.78
C VAL A 41 -15.04 -10.77 -5.44
N LYS A 42 -14.72 -10.10 -4.33
CA LYS A 42 -15.39 -10.34 -3.03
C LYS A 42 -16.90 -10.08 -3.10
N TYR A 43 -17.32 -9.01 -3.77
CA TYR A 43 -18.74 -8.67 -3.94
C TYR A 43 -19.48 -9.70 -4.82
N LEU A 44 -18.84 -10.23 -5.86
CA LEU A 44 -19.37 -11.34 -6.66
C LEU A 44 -19.59 -12.59 -5.80
N ALA A 45 -18.63 -12.93 -4.93
CA ALA A 45 -18.75 -14.09 -4.04
C ALA A 45 -19.89 -13.92 -3.00
N THR A 46 -20.08 -12.71 -2.45
CA THR A 46 -21.19 -12.45 -1.51
C THR A 46 -22.54 -12.44 -2.21
N LEU A 47 -22.64 -11.88 -3.41
CA LEU A 47 -23.82 -11.95 -4.27
C LEU A 47 -24.17 -13.41 -4.63
N GLN A 48 -23.16 -14.24 -4.93
CA GLN A 48 -23.34 -15.66 -5.21
C GLN A 48 -23.86 -16.43 -3.98
N ALA A 49 -23.31 -16.16 -2.79
CA ALA A 49 -23.79 -16.77 -1.55
C ALA A 49 -25.25 -16.41 -1.25
N LYS A 50 -25.65 -15.15 -1.57
CA LYS A 50 -27.02 -14.67 -1.45
C LYS A 50 -27.96 -15.28 -2.50
N THR A 51 -27.42 -15.76 -3.64
CA THR A 51 -28.20 -16.27 -4.79
C THR A 51 -28.35 -17.80 -4.88
N ARG A 52 -27.88 -18.53 -3.87
CA ARG A 52 -27.71 -20.01 -3.86
C ARG A 52 -29.00 -20.86 -3.96
N SER A 53 -30.19 -20.27 -4.13
CA SER A 53 -31.48 -21.01 -4.10
C SER A 53 -32.06 -21.37 -5.47
N SER A 54 -31.56 -20.81 -6.59
CA SER A 54 -32.05 -21.15 -7.94
C SER A 54 -30.90 -21.30 -8.94
N ASN A 55 -30.59 -22.54 -9.35
CA ASN A 55 -29.83 -22.88 -10.57
C ASN A 55 -28.56 -22.06 -10.91
N THR A 56 -27.74 -21.68 -9.93
CA THR A 56 -26.49 -20.89 -10.09
C THR A 56 -25.25 -21.71 -10.44
N LEU A 57 -25.41 -22.81 -11.18
CA LEU A 57 -24.29 -23.69 -11.57
C LEU A 57 -23.29 -23.10 -12.62
N PRO A 58 -23.61 -22.14 -13.50
CA PRO A 58 -22.68 -21.74 -14.58
C PRO A 58 -21.69 -20.61 -14.24
N TYR A 59 -21.84 -19.87 -13.13
CA TYR A 59 -20.95 -18.75 -12.79
C TYR A 59 -19.87 -19.09 -11.75
N SER A 60 -20.06 -20.16 -10.97
CA SER A 60 -19.15 -20.49 -9.87
C SER A 60 -17.72 -20.75 -10.35
N SER A 61 -17.55 -21.48 -11.45
CA SER A 61 -16.23 -21.79 -12.03
C SER A 61 -15.50 -20.55 -12.52
N ARG A 62 -16.23 -19.60 -13.11
CA ARG A 62 -15.72 -18.33 -13.63
C ARG A 62 -15.29 -17.41 -12.49
N ILE A 63 -16.11 -17.30 -11.44
CA ILE A 63 -15.80 -16.56 -10.22
C ILE A 63 -14.57 -17.16 -9.53
N ASP A 64 -14.44 -18.48 -9.52
CA ASP A 64 -13.30 -19.19 -8.93
C ASP A 64 -12.01 -18.97 -9.75
N GLN A 65 -12.08 -18.92 -11.08
CA GLN A 65 -10.95 -18.49 -11.94
C GLN A 65 -10.52 -17.06 -11.65
N LEU A 66 -11.46 -16.13 -11.55
CA LEU A 66 -11.19 -14.74 -11.18
C LEU A 66 -10.57 -14.64 -9.78
N THR A 67 -11.08 -15.42 -8.82
CA THR A 67 -10.57 -15.47 -7.43
C THR A 67 -9.14 -15.97 -7.38
N ARG A 68 -8.81 -17.02 -8.15
CA ARG A 68 -7.42 -17.49 -8.31
C ARG A 68 -6.51 -16.45 -8.95
N ALA A 69 -6.96 -15.78 -10.02
CA ALA A 69 -6.18 -14.74 -10.69
C ALA A 69 -5.88 -13.56 -9.76
N VAL A 70 -6.86 -13.17 -8.92
CA VAL A 70 -6.68 -12.17 -7.84
C VAL A 70 -5.72 -12.67 -6.78
N ALA A 71 -5.85 -13.90 -6.30
CA ALA A 71 -4.97 -14.44 -5.27
C ALA A 71 -3.49 -14.48 -5.69
N ILE A 72 -3.20 -14.72 -6.97
CA ILE A 72 -1.84 -14.76 -7.50
C ILE A 72 -1.20 -13.36 -7.54
N HIS A 73 -1.97 -12.33 -7.91
CA HIS A 73 -1.42 -10.98 -8.14
C HIS A 73 -1.67 -9.97 -7.02
N THR A 74 -2.66 -10.26 -6.18
CA THR A 74 -2.92 -9.54 -4.94
C THR A 74 -2.19 -10.31 -3.88
N MET A 75 -0.87 -10.11 -3.81
CA MET A 75 -0.11 -10.41 -2.61
C MET A 75 -0.83 -9.63 -1.51
N HIS A 76 -1.62 -10.35 -0.71
CA HIS A 76 -2.49 -9.78 0.30
C HIS A 76 -1.56 -9.10 1.30
N VAL A 77 -1.31 -7.81 1.13
CA VAL A 77 -0.82 -6.97 2.22
C VAL A 77 -2.01 -6.88 3.16
N ASP A 78 -2.15 -7.92 3.96
CA ASP A 78 -3.09 -8.02 5.04
C ASP A 78 -2.68 -6.94 6.03
N VAL A 79 -3.29 -5.76 5.90
CA VAL A 79 -2.96 -4.62 6.74
C VAL A 79 -3.20 -4.99 8.21
N GLU A 80 -4.15 -5.89 8.50
CA GLU A 80 -4.40 -6.36 9.87
C GLU A 80 -3.31 -7.30 10.37
N LYS A 81 -2.85 -8.26 9.55
CA LYS A 81 -1.73 -9.14 9.89
C LYS A 81 -0.45 -8.34 10.04
N GLY A 82 -0.19 -7.37 9.15
CA GLY A 82 0.96 -6.47 9.25
C GLY A 82 0.92 -5.59 10.49
N VAL A 83 -0.26 -5.07 10.86
CA VAL A 83 -0.45 -4.31 12.12
C VAL A 83 -0.31 -5.21 13.35
N ALA A 84 -0.81 -6.44 13.29
CA ALA A 84 -0.66 -7.42 14.37
C ALA A 84 0.80 -7.84 14.57
N GLU A 85 1.52 -8.12 13.49
CA GLU A 85 2.95 -8.42 13.48
C GLU A 85 3.76 -7.22 14.00
N ALA A 86 3.45 -6.00 13.56
CA ALA A 86 4.11 -4.79 14.05
C ALA A 86 3.86 -4.54 15.55
N LYS A 87 2.65 -4.78 16.05
CA LYS A 87 2.33 -4.71 17.49
C LYS A 87 3.10 -5.76 18.29
N LEU A 88 3.23 -6.97 17.75
CA LEU A 88 3.93 -8.08 18.41
C LEU A 88 5.45 -7.84 18.45
N VAL A 89 6.02 -7.32 17.36
CA VAL A 89 7.43 -6.89 17.29
C VAL A 89 7.69 -5.75 18.28
N LYS A 90 6.83 -4.74 18.34
CA LYS A 90 6.92 -3.66 19.33
C LYS A 90 6.88 -4.20 20.76
N LYS A 91 5.99 -5.15 21.04
CA LYS A 91 5.88 -5.77 22.38
C LYS A 91 7.16 -6.53 22.74
N LYS A 92 7.71 -7.31 21.81
CA LYS A 92 8.99 -8.01 21.96
C LYS A 92 10.13 -7.06 22.27
N HIS A 93 10.29 -5.99 21.49
CA HIS A 93 11.33 -5.00 21.73
C HIS A 93 11.13 -4.26 23.06
N LEU A 94 9.90 -4.00 23.47
CA LEU A 94 9.63 -3.38 24.77
C LEU A 94 9.97 -4.32 25.94
N GLU A 95 9.71 -5.62 25.80
CA GLU A 95 10.12 -6.64 26.77
C GLU A 95 11.66 -6.80 26.79
N GLU A 96 12.32 -6.79 25.64
CA GLU A 96 13.77 -6.80 25.50
C GLU A 96 14.40 -5.57 26.18
N LEU A 97 13.88 -4.37 25.93
CA LEU A 97 14.33 -3.14 26.59
C LEU A 97 14.14 -3.18 28.11
N LYS A 98 13.01 -3.69 28.60
CA LYS A 98 12.78 -3.89 30.04
C LYS A 98 13.77 -4.90 30.64
N GLN A 99 14.15 -5.91 29.89
CA GLN A 99 15.11 -6.92 30.33
C GLN A 99 16.53 -6.35 30.39
N LEU A 100 16.89 -5.43 29.49
CA LEU A 100 18.13 -4.66 29.55
C LEU A 100 18.13 -3.62 30.68
N GLU A 101 16.98 -3.06 31.04
CA GLU A 101 16.84 -2.10 32.15
C GLU A 101 16.87 -2.79 33.54
N ALA A 102 16.43 -4.05 33.63
CA ALA A 102 16.29 -4.76 34.91
C ALA A 102 17.55 -5.51 35.38
N SER A 103 18.55 -5.69 34.51
CA SER A 103 19.82 -6.33 34.89
C SER A 103 20.86 -5.25 35.08
N ASP A 104 21.11 -4.88 36.33
CA ASP A 104 22.32 -4.12 36.67
C ASP A 104 23.51 -4.88 36.06
N PRO A 105 24.29 -4.27 35.16
CA PRO A 105 25.34 -4.97 34.45
C PRO A 105 26.38 -5.47 35.46
N GLU A 106 27.01 -6.63 35.23
CA GLU A 106 27.92 -7.23 36.22
C GLU A 106 29.02 -6.29 36.69
N TRP A 107 29.47 -5.37 35.83
CA TRP A 107 30.43 -4.34 36.21
C TRP A 107 29.89 -3.37 37.27
N LEU A 108 28.58 -3.12 37.35
CA LEU A 108 27.94 -2.24 38.34
C LEU A 108 27.80 -2.94 39.70
N LEU A 109 27.49 -4.24 39.70
CA LEU A 109 27.51 -5.07 40.91
C LEU A 109 28.93 -5.20 41.44
N GLU A 110 29.90 -5.41 40.55
CA GLU A 110 31.31 -5.42 40.91
C GLU A 110 31.78 -4.04 41.36
N LEU A 111 31.30 -2.94 40.76
CA LEU A 111 31.61 -1.57 41.22
C LEU A 111 31.09 -1.32 42.62
N LYS A 112 29.85 -1.75 42.92
CA LYS A 112 29.23 -1.57 44.23
C LYS A 112 29.95 -2.39 45.30
N LYS A 113 30.35 -3.61 44.95
CA LYS A 113 31.18 -4.48 45.79
C LYS A 113 32.59 -3.92 45.98
N GLN A 114 33.15 -3.30 44.93
CA GLN A 114 34.43 -2.63 44.95
C GLN A 114 34.37 -1.31 45.74
N ASP A 115 33.24 -0.59 45.77
CA ASP A 115 33.01 0.60 46.59
C ASP A 115 32.85 0.23 48.07
N GLU A 116 32.21 -0.91 48.35
CA GLU A 116 32.08 -1.50 49.69
C GLU A 116 33.42 -2.06 50.21
N GLN A 117 34.25 -2.62 49.31
CA GLN A 117 35.64 -2.99 49.57
C GLN A 117 36.56 -1.77 49.67
N ALA A 118 36.31 -0.72 48.89
CA ALA A 118 37.05 0.55 48.93
C ALA A 118 36.73 1.35 50.19
N ALA A 119 35.54 1.26 50.76
CA ALA A 119 35.21 1.83 52.08
C ALA A 119 35.96 1.10 53.22
N LEU A 120 36.16 -0.21 53.08
CA LEU A 120 36.97 -1.02 54.00
C LEU A 120 38.48 -0.76 53.80
N GLU A 121 38.92 -0.59 52.56
CA GLU A 121 40.28 -0.18 52.21
C GLU A 121 40.54 1.29 52.53
N GLU A 122 39.58 2.21 52.48
CA GLU A 122 39.73 3.64 52.85
C GLU A 122 40.13 3.79 54.33
N ALA A 123 39.64 2.91 55.19
CA ALA A 123 40.09 2.80 56.58
C ALA A 123 41.56 2.36 56.70
N ILE A 124 42.07 1.60 55.72
CA ILE A 124 43.46 1.09 55.63
C ILE A 124 44.37 2.07 54.84
N ARG A 125 43.80 2.82 53.89
CA ARG A 125 44.41 3.71 52.88
C ARG A 125 44.60 5.14 53.36
N LYS A 126 44.39 5.42 54.64
CA LYS A 126 44.99 6.61 55.28
C LYS A 126 46.53 6.56 55.28
N LYS A 127 47.12 5.48 54.76
CA LYS A 127 48.56 5.18 54.76
C LYS A 127 49.26 5.21 53.38
N GLU A 128 48.54 5.27 52.25
CA GLU A 128 49.19 5.07 50.93
C GLU A 128 48.61 5.97 49.82
N THR A 129 49.06 7.22 49.77
CA THR A 129 48.51 8.29 48.93
C THR A 129 49.15 8.42 47.53
N SER A 130 50.14 7.60 47.16
CA SER A 130 50.94 7.81 45.96
C SER A 130 50.38 7.21 44.66
N ASN A 131 49.56 6.15 44.73
CA ASN A 131 49.01 5.48 43.53
C ASN A 131 47.72 6.15 42.99
N ILE A 132 47.09 7.03 43.77
CA ILE A 132 45.84 7.73 43.42
C ILE A 132 46.07 8.77 42.33
N GLU A 133 47.16 9.52 42.45
CA GLU A 133 47.48 10.64 41.58
C GLU A 133 47.64 10.20 40.11
N HIS A 134 48.28 9.04 39.90
CA HIS A 134 48.51 8.49 38.56
C HIS A 134 47.21 7.98 37.90
N VAL A 135 46.33 7.34 38.67
CA VAL A 135 45.02 6.89 38.17
C VAL A 135 44.11 8.09 37.87
N LEU A 136 44.14 9.13 38.72
CA LEU A 136 43.41 10.37 38.47
C LEU A 136 43.91 11.08 37.22
N GLN A 137 45.23 11.14 36.99
CA GLN A 137 45.80 11.71 35.78
C GLN A 137 45.36 10.95 34.52
N HIS A 138 45.42 9.62 34.53
CA HIS A 138 44.96 8.81 33.41
C HIS A 138 43.48 9.02 33.11
N HIS A 139 42.63 9.05 34.14
CA HIS A 139 41.19 9.29 33.96
C HIS A 139 40.92 10.69 33.40
N ARG A 140 41.66 11.71 33.87
CA ARG A 140 41.55 13.08 33.37
C ARG A 140 41.99 13.21 31.91
N GLN A 141 43.06 12.52 31.52
CA GLN A 141 43.48 12.44 30.11
C GLN A 141 42.41 11.79 29.22
N MET A 142 41.81 10.68 29.67
CA MET A 142 40.70 10.04 28.94
C MET A 142 39.48 10.96 28.79
N HIS A 143 39.13 11.72 29.84
CA HIS A 143 38.03 12.70 29.78
C HIS A 143 38.34 13.86 28.82
N ASP A 144 39.58 14.32 28.76
CA ASP A 144 40.00 15.36 27.82
C ASP A 144 39.98 14.85 26.37
N GLU A 145 40.38 13.60 26.12
CA GLU A 145 40.30 12.96 24.81
C GLU A 145 38.84 12.79 24.34
N LEU A 146 37.97 12.26 25.21
CA LEU A 146 36.54 12.11 24.92
C LEU A 146 35.87 13.45 24.64
N THR A 147 36.18 14.49 25.43
CA THR A 147 35.65 15.84 25.23
C THR A 147 36.10 16.42 23.89
N THR A 148 37.35 16.17 23.51
CA THR A 148 37.91 16.60 22.22
C THR A 148 37.19 15.91 21.05
N ASP A 149 36.94 14.62 21.15
CA ASP A 149 36.23 13.86 20.13
C ASP A 149 34.75 14.23 20.04
N LEU A 150 34.10 14.52 21.17
CA LEU A 150 32.74 15.05 21.19
C LEU A 150 32.66 16.42 20.52
N GLY A 151 33.66 17.28 20.73
CA GLY A 151 33.81 18.55 20.02
C GLY A 151 33.99 18.38 18.51
N ARG A 152 34.78 17.39 18.07
CA ARG A 152 34.95 17.06 16.65
C ARG A 152 33.65 16.53 16.04
N MET A 153 32.95 15.63 16.72
CA MET A 153 31.67 15.08 16.28
C MET A 153 30.60 16.16 16.20
N ALA A 154 30.50 17.04 17.20
CA ALA A 154 29.57 18.18 17.17
C ALA A 154 29.86 19.14 16.00
N LYS A 155 31.15 19.39 15.71
CA LYS A 155 31.56 20.19 14.55
C LYS A 155 31.19 19.50 13.23
N GLN A 156 31.40 18.19 13.12
CA GLN A 156 31.01 17.41 11.95
C GLN A 156 29.49 17.41 11.76
N LEU A 157 28.73 17.23 12.85
CA LEU A 157 27.28 17.28 12.83
C LEU A 157 26.77 18.66 12.39
N LYS A 158 27.41 19.75 12.85
CA LYS A 158 27.09 21.11 12.40
C LYS A 158 27.34 21.28 10.90
N LEU A 159 28.49 20.82 10.39
CA LEU A 159 28.81 20.89 8.96
C LEU A 159 27.83 20.06 8.13
N ASN A 160 27.53 18.84 8.57
CA ASN A 160 26.54 17.98 7.93
C ASN A 160 25.16 18.66 7.94
N SER A 161 24.73 19.24 9.06
CA SER A 161 23.44 19.95 9.15
C SER A 161 23.35 21.17 8.22
N GLN A 162 24.46 21.90 8.02
CA GLN A 162 24.51 23.00 7.05
C GLN A 162 24.39 22.46 5.62
N ALA A 163 25.13 21.41 5.28
CA ALA A 163 25.05 20.76 3.97
C ALA A 163 23.66 20.15 3.69
N PHE A 164 22.99 19.63 4.72
CA PHE A 164 21.61 19.16 4.64
C PHE A 164 20.63 20.31 4.34
N GLY A 165 20.85 21.50 4.90
CA GLY A 165 20.04 22.69 4.58
C GLY A 165 20.14 23.09 3.11
N ASP A 166 21.37 23.12 2.56
CA ASP A 166 21.60 23.42 1.14
C ASP A 166 21.00 22.36 0.22
N THR A 167 21.07 21.08 0.62
CA THR A 167 20.46 19.97 -0.12
C THR A 167 18.94 20.06 -0.10
N LEU A 168 18.34 20.39 1.05
CA LEU A 168 16.90 20.58 1.17
C LEU A 168 16.40 21.72 0.29
N SER A 169 17.16 22.82 0.17
CA SER A 169 16.81 23.91 -0.74
C SER A 169 16.85 23.49 -2.21
N LYS A 170 17.77 22.60 -2.60
CA LYS A 170 17.82 22.02 -3.95
C LYS A 170 16.66 21.06 -4.17
N ASP A 171 16.36 20.23 -3.17
CA ASP A 171 15.24 19.29 -3.22
C ASP A 171 13.90 20.02 -3.36
N ASP A 172 13.69 21.16 -2.69
CA ASP A 172 12.48 21.98 -2.86
C ASP A 172 12.31 22.50 -4.31
N ILE A 173 13.42 22.84 -4.97
CA ILE A 173 13.41 23.25 -6.39
C ILE A 173 13.00 22.07 -7.28
N VAL A 174 13.63 20.91 -7.08
CA VAL A 174 13.30 19.68 -7.83
C VAL A 174 11.85 19.25 -7.58
N LEU A 175 11.36 19.39 -6.35
CA LEU A 175 9.99 19.07 -5.99
C LEU A 175 8.99 19.97 -6.72
N LYS A 176 9.28 21.27 -6.82
CA LYS A 176 8.47 22.23 -7.58
C LYS A 176 8.44 21.90 -9.07
N GLU A 177 9.60 21.59 -9.66
CA GLU A 177 9.68 21.20 -11.07
C GLU A 177 8.90 19.90 -11.35
N ALA A 178 9.03 18.91 -10.46
CA ALA A 178 8.26 17.68 -10.54
C ALA A 178 6.75 17.93 -10.39
N GLN A 179 6.35 18.82 -9.49
CA GLN A 179 4.95 19.21 -9.30
C GLN A 179 4.40 19.90 -10.55
N GLU A 180 5.14 20.83 -11.15
CA GLU A 180 4.75 21.51 -12.38
C GLU A 180 4.63 20.52 -13.56
N ALA A 181 5.57 19.58 -13.68
CA ALA A 181 5.49 18.51 -14.68
C ALA A 181 4.26 17.62 -14.47
N VAL A 182 3.93 17.25 -13.23
CA VAL A 182 2.73 16.46 -12.91
C VAL A 182 1.46 17.25 -13.23
N GLU A 183 1.40 18.54 -12.89
CA GLU A 183 0.26 19.40 -13.20
C GLU A 183 0.04 19.55 -14.70
N ASN A 184 1.11 19.75 -15.47
CA ASN A 184 1.07 19.81 -16.93
C ASN A 184 0.58 18.50 -17.56
N ASN A 185 1.06 17.36 -17.05
CA ASN A 185 0.58 16.04 -17.49
C ASN A 185 -0.89 15.81 -17.15
N LEU A 186 -1.32 16.20 -15.94
CA LEU A 186 -2.71 16.07 -15.51
C LEU A 186 -3.63 16.95 -16.36
N HIS A 187 -3.23 18.19 -16.64
CA HIS A 187 -3.96 19.09 -17.53
C HIS A 187 -4.06 18.53 -18.95
N THR A 188 -2.98 17.96 -19.47
CA THR A 188 -2.95 17.31 -20.80
C THR A 188 -3.88 16.10 -20.83
N MET A 189 -3.82 15.23 -19.83
CA MET A 189 -4.69 14.07 -19.71
C MET A 189 -6.17 14.46 -19.55
N ALA A 190 -6.46 15.52 -18.80
CA ALA A 190 -7.82 16.06 -18.66
C ALA A 190 -8.35 16.60 -19.99
N ARG A 191 -7.51 17.30 -20.76
CA ARG A 191 -7.84 17.81 -22.10
C ARG A 191 -8.09 16.66 -23.09
N GLU A 192 -7.23 15.66 -23.09
CA GLU A 192 -7.40 14.46 -23.91
C GLU A 192 -8.65 13.69 -23.52
N ARG A 193 -8.92 13.52 -22.23
CA ARG A 193 -10.16 12.91 -21.73
C ARG A 193 -11.40 13.67 -22.21
N LYS A 194 -11.39 15.00 -22.17
CA LYS A 194 -12.48 15.84 -22.68
C LYS A 194 -12.69 15.62 -24.20
N ARG A 195 -11.60 15.55 -24.98
CA ARG A 195 -11.67 15.25 -26.42
C ARG A 195 -12.17 13.84 -26.70
N LEU A 196 -11.76 12.85 -25.91
CA LEU A 196 -12.23 11.48 -26.01
C LEU A 196 -13.73 11.39 -25.70
N ASP A 197 -14.20 12.06 -24.65
CA ASP A 197 -15.61 12.10 -24.25
C ASP A 197 -16.49 12.80 -25.29
N GLU A 198 -15.98 13.88 -25.90
CA GLU A 198 -16.65 14.59 -26.99
C GLU A 198 -16.75 13.74 -28.27
N HIS A 199 -15.73 12.92 -28.58
CA HIS A 199 -15.80 11.96 -29.69
C HIS A 199 -16.67 10.74 -29.38
N TYR A 200 -16.66 10.25 -28.14
CA TYR A 200 -17.44 9.11 -27.70
C TYR A 200 -18.95 9.44 -27.68
N SER A 201 -19.31 10.63 -27.19
CA SER A 201 -20.71 11.10 -27.17
C SER A 201 -21.29 11.33 -28.58
N LYS A 202 -20.49 11.87 -29.53
CA LYS A 202 -20.93 12.08 -30.92
C LYS A 202 -21.05 10.80 -31.74
N SER A 203 -20.14 9.85 -31.55
CA SER A 203 -20.11 8.60 -32.35
C SER A 203 -21.24 7.64 -31.94
N TRP A 204 -21.65 7.65 -30.67
CA TRP A 204 -22.76 6.80 -30.24
C TRP A 204 -24.12 7.28 -30.77
N GLY A 205 -24.36 8.59 -30.85
CA GLY A 205 -25.63 9.15 -31.33
C GLY A 205 -25.92 8.84 -32.81
N THR A 206 -24.91 8.95 -33.68
CA THR A 206 -25.07 8.69 -35.13
C THR A 206 -25.18 7.20 -35.44
N SER A 207 -24.42 6.36 -34.73
CA SER A 207 -24.53 4.90 -34.88
C SER A 207 -25.87 4.37 -34.34
N PHE A 208 -26.41 4.96 -33.26
CA PHE A 208 -27.72 4.57 -32.74
C PHE A 208 -28.85 4.97 -33.70
N MET A 209 -28.78 6.17 -34.30
CA MET A 209 -29.79 6.62 -35.27
C MET A 209 -29.81 5.74 -36.52
N THR A 210 -28.63 5.43 -37.07
CA THR A 210 -28.51 4.52 -38.23
C THR A 210 -28.95 3.10 -37.90
N MET A 211 -28.59 2.58 -36.72
CA MET A 211 -29.07 1.27 -36.25
C MET A 211 -30.60 1.22 -36.09
N GLY A 212 -31.22 2.31 -35.65
CA GLY A 212 -32.68 2.45 -35.56
C GLY A 212 -33.38 2.39 -36.92
N VAL A 213 -32.85 3.08 -37.94
CA VAL A 213 -33.40 3.02 -39.31
C VAL A 213 -33.29 1.61 -39.90
N VAL A 214 -32.13 0.95 -39.74
CA VAL A 214 -31.92 -0.42 -40.21
C VAL A 214 -32.90 -1.39 -39.52
N LEU A 215 -33.06 -1.27 -38.20
CA LEU A 215 -34.01 -2.08 -37.43
C LEU A 215 -35.45 -1.89 -37.94
N PHE A 216 -35.86 -0.64 -38.20
CA PHE A 216 -37.20 -0.34 -38.71
C PHE A 216 -37.44 -0.98 -40.08
N VAL A 217 -36.48 -0.91 -41.00
CA VAL A 217 -36.57 -1.56 -42.31
C VAL A 217 -36.67 -3.09 -42.17
N CYS A 218 -35.89 -3.69 -41.25
CA CYS A 218 -36.00 -5.12 -40.95
C CYS A 218 -37.38 -5.50 -40.40
N ILE A 219 -37.97 -4.71 -39.51
CA ILE A 219 -39.32 -4.96 -38.98
C ILE A 219 -40.36 -4.88 -40.08
N MET A 220 -40.32 -3.86 -40.95
CA MET A 220 -41.23 -3.75 -42.09
C MET A 220 -41.12 -4.94 -43.03
N PHE A 221 -39.89 -5.42 -43.30
CA PHE A 221 -39.66 -6.60 -44.12
C PHE A 221 -40.24 -7.87 -43.48
N LEU A 222 -40.02 -8.05 -42.18
CA LEU A 222 -40.61 -9.17 -41.42
C LEU A 222 -42.13 -9.10 -41.44
N LEU A 223 -42.73 -7.92 -41.28
CA LEU A 223 -44.18 -7.75 -41.35
C LEU A 223 -44.70 -8.16 -42.72
N VAL A 224 -44.13 -7.68 -43.83
CA VAL A 224 -44.54 -8.08 -45.19
C VAL A 224 -44.39 -9.59 -45.40
N PHE A 225 -43.28 -10.18 -44.95
CA PHE A 225 -43.07 -11.62 -45.03
C PHE A 225 -44.12 -12.38 -44.19
N PHE A 226 -44.46 -11.85 -43.03
CA PHE A 226 -45.52 -12.37 -42.17
C PHE A 226 -46.88 -12.23 -42.86
N THR A 227 -47.20 -11.09 -43.48
CA THR A 227 -48.47 -10.92 -44.22
C THR A 227 -48.56 -11.87 -45.40
N ILE A 228 -47.48 -12.10 -46.15
CA ILE A 228 -47.46 -13.04 -47.28
C ILE A 228 -47.61 -14.49 -46.78
N LYS A 229 -46.94 -14.86 -45.69
CA LYS A 229 -46.98 -16.21 -45.13
C LYS A 229 -48.26 -16.49 -44.33
N PHE A 230 -48.85 -15.46 -43.75
CA PHE A 230 -50.03 -15.52 -42.90
C PHE A 230 -51.29 -15.06 -43.64
N LEU A 231 -51.21 -14.64 -44.90
CA LEU A 231 -52.32 -14.57 -45.85
C LEU A 231 -52.86 -16.01 -45.99
N PRO A 232 -53.97 -16.35 -45.31
CA PRO A 232 -54.64 -17.60 -45.57
C PRO A 232 -55.15 -17.47 -47.00
N LYS A 233 -54.88 -18.46 -47.85
CA LYS A 233 -55.61 -18.60 -49.10
C LYS A 233 -57.09 -18.76 -48.72
N ALA A 234 -57.84 -17.66 -48.82
CA ALA A 234 -59.29 -17.63 -48.90
C ALA A 234 -59.66 -17.47 -50.38
#